data_AF-A0A4D8QC77-F1
#
_entry.id   AF-A0A4D8QC77-F1
#
_cell.length_a   1.000
_cell.length_b   1.000
_cell.length_c   1.000
_cell.angle_alpha   90.00
_cell.angle_beta   90.00
_cell.angle_gamma   90.00
#
_symmetry.space_group_name_H-M   'P 1'
#
loop_
_entity.id
_entity.type
_entity.pdbx_description
1 polymer ?
#
loop_
_entity_poly.entity_id
_entity_poly.type
_entity_poly.pdbx_seq_one_letter_code
_entity_poly.pdbx_strand_id
1 'polypeptide(L)'
;MLEVRTWEAELDVWLEPFLDALGHKARRRWAPVYIRGLYGRTERKSVQPIAAEVTPGDYDQLHNFIASRSWDTAPLGAILVQTADQLVGGPDAILAIDDTAMLKKGEHSVGVAPQYAGVVGTRHDGTWKGTYHPVQALGAKCNTSTTNRTMVVKDGVATMTSTGKSGAARIYTGTVRGDTLDMASDDGIVYSGTFTGNHYAATTGRDQCTNGVDLDRVDDTTGR
;
A
#
# COMPACT_ATOMS: atom_id res chain seq x y z
N MET A 1 -20.42 27.98 40.97
CA MET A 1 -19.06 27.42 40.81
C MET A 1 -19.19 26.36 39.73
N LEU A 2 -18.84 26.68 38.49
CA LEU A 2 -18.89 25.71 37.39
C LEU A 2 -17.72 24.76 37.57
N GLU A 3 -18.01 23.46 37.70
CA GLU A 3 -17.00 22.41 37.75
C GLU A 3 -16.31 22.39 36.38
N VAL A 4 -15.05 22.81 36.31
CA VAL A 4 -14.25 22.67 35.09
C VAL A 4 -13.92 21.19 34.97
N ARG A 5 -14.70 20.46 34.18
CA ARG A 5 -14.36 19.08 33.82
C ARG A 5 -13.06 19.13 33.01
N THR A 6 -12.11 18.28 33.37
CA THR A 6 -10.92 18.10 32.54
C THR A 6 -11.34 17.33 31.28
N TRP A 7 -10.63 17.54 30.17
CA TRP A 7 -10.93 16.85 28.91
C TRP A 7 -10.84 15.31 29.08
N GLU A 8 -10.02 14.81 30.01
CA GLU A 8 -9.95 13.39 30.33
C GLU A 8 -11.25 12.86 30.92
N ALA A 9 -11.90 13.62 31.80
CA ALA A 9 -13.17 13.24 32.40
C ALA A 9 -14.32 13.27 31.38
N GLU A 10 -14.30 14.22 30.46
CA GLU A 10 -15.25 14.27 29.34
C GLU A 10 -15.04 13.12 28.36
N LEU A 11 -13.78 12.81 28.04
CA LEU A 11 -13.41 11.67 27.22
C LEU A 11 -13.87 10.35 27.84
N ASP A 12 -13.73 10.19 29.16
CA ASP A 12 -14.16 8.97 29.85
C ASP A 12 -15.67 8.75 29.73
N VAL A 13 -16.45 9.81 29.96
CA VAL A 13 -17.91 9.77 29.78
C VAL A 13 -18.27 9.46 28.32
N TRP A 14 -17.57 10.04 27.37
CA TRP A 14 -17.80 9.79 25.94
C TRP A 14 -17.45 8.36 25.51
N LEU A 15 -16.44 7.75 26.13
CA LEU A 15 -15.97 6.41 25.79
C LEU A 15 -16.86 5.28 26.34
N GLU A 16 -17.64 5.51 27.40
CA GLU A 16 -18.45 4.47 28.06
C GLU A 16 -19.21 3.52 27.10
N PRO A 17 -20.01 4.01 26.12
CA PRO A 17 -20.73 3.10 25.21
C PRO A 17 -19.77 2.20 24.40
N PHE A 18 -18.59 2.72 24.02
CA PHE A 18 -17.57 1.94 23.34
C PHE A 18 -16.93 0.91 24.27
N LEU A 19 -16.67 1.27 25.54
CA LEU A 19 -16.13 0.34 26.53
C LEU A 19 -17.09 -0.81 26.82
N ASP A 20 -18.40 -0.55 26.80
CA ASP A 20 -19.45 -1.58 26.89
C ASP A 20 -19.34 -2.59 25.73
N ALA A 21 -19.20 -2.10 24.50
CA ALA A 21 -19.03 -2.96 23.33
C ALA A 21 -17.72 -3.76 23.30
N LEU A 22 -16.66 -3.28 23.95
CA LEU A 22 -15.37 -4.00 24.01
C LEU A 22 -15.43 -5.30 24.82
N GLY A 23 -16.42 -5.45 25.72
CA GLY A 23 -16.74 -6.65 26.50
C GLY A 23 -15.70 -7.09 27.52
N HIS A 24 -14.46 -7.36 27.11
CA HIS A 24 -13.41 -7.92 27.96
C HIS A 24 -12.85 -6.87 28.93
N LYS A 25 -12.76 -7.21 30.23
CA LYS A 25 -12.32 -6.31 31.31
C LYS A 25 -10.96 -5.64 31.04
N ALA A 26 -10.00 -6.40 30.48
CA ALA A 26 -8.70 -5.83 30.13
C ALA A 26 -8.81 -4.76 29.02
N ARG A 27 -9.70 -4.94 28.04
CA ARG A 27 -9.91 -3.95 26.96
C ARG A 27 -10.56 -2.68 27.51
N ARG A 28 -11.56 -2.83 28.39
CA ARG A 28 -12.16 -1.69 29.11
C ARG A 28 -11.15 -0.89 29.90
N ARG A 29 -10.20 -1.57 30.56
CA ARG A 29 -9.15 -0.93 31.36
C ARG A 29 -8.14 -0.18 30.48
N TRP A 30 -7.67 -0.81 29.41
CA TRP A 30 -6.54 -0.29 28.62
C TRP A 30 -6.95 0.63 27.47
N ALA A 31 -8.20 0.59 27.00
CA ALA A 31 -8.67 1.46 25.91
C ALA A 31 -8.61 2.95 26.26
N PRO A 32 -9.12 3.43 27.41
CA PRO A 32 -9.01 4.84 27.77
C PRO A 32 -7.55 5.30 27.91
N VAL A 33 -6.68 4.44 28.47
CA VAL A 33 -5.25 4.73 28.62
C VAL A 33 -4.60 4.93 27.26
N TYR A 34 -4.84 4.02 26.31
CA TYR A 34 -4.31 4.13 24.96
C TYR A 34 -4.83 5.37 24.22
N ILE A 35 -6.14 5.64 24.29
CA ILE A 35 -6.77 6.77 23.59
C ILE A 35 -6.27 8.10 24.15
N ARG A 36 -6.16 8.25 25.48
CA ARG A 36 -5.52 9.43 26.10
C ARG A 36 -4.08 9.60 25.63
N GLY A 37 -3.33 8.51 25.49
CA GLY A 37 -2.00 8.50 24.91
C GLY A 37 -1.93 9.04 23.47
N LEU A 38 -2.93 8.71 22.64
CA LEU A 38 -3.05 9.27 21.29
C LEU A 38 -3.24 10.80 21.32
N TYR A 39 -4.02 11.31 22.27
CA TYR A 39 -4.19 12.76 22.50
C TYR A 39 -3.04 13.41 23.28
N GLY A 40 -2.10 12.62 23.81
CA GLY A 40 -0.96 13.08 24.60
C GLY A 40 0.02 13.96 23.84
N ARG A 41 1.08 14.41 24.51
CA ARG A 41 2.05 15.37 23.95
C ARG A 41 3.15 14.71 23.13
N THR A 42 3.21 13.38 23.11
CA THR A 42 4.18 12.60 22.33
C THR A 42 4.11 12.93 20.84
N GLU A 43 5.26 13.30 20.27
CA GLU A 43 5.41 13.55 18.83
C GLU A 43 5.17 12.27 18.00
N ARG A 44 5.64 11.12 18.50
CA ARG A 44 5.41 9.82 17.88
C ARG A 44 4.30 9.05 18.58
N LYS A 45 3.22 8.77 17.86
CA LYS A 45 2.05 8.00 18.32
C LYS A 45 2.22 6.48 18.17
N SER A 46 3.37 5.96 18.58
CA SER A 46 3.58 4.52 18.71
C SER A 46 3.38 4.06 20.15
N VAL A 47 3.20 2.75 20.37
CA VAL A 47 2.91 2.19 21.70
C VAL A 47 4.00 2.51 22.71
N GLN A 48 5.27 2.52 22.30
CA GLN A 48 6.39 2.74 23.22
C GLN A 48 6.46 4.17 23.80
N PRO A 49 6.44 5.25 23.01
CA PRO A 49 6.34 6.62 23.53
C PRO A 49 5.06 6.84 24.34
N ILE A 50 3.93 6.29 23.88
CA ILE A 50 2.67 6.41 24.62
C ILE A 50 2.80 5.73 25.99
N ALA A 51 3.29 4.49 26.05
CA ALA A 51 3.48 3.77 27.31
C ALA A 51 4.40 4.54 28.26
N ALA A 52 5.49 5.11 27.75
CA ALA A 52 6.42 5.92 28.53
C ALA A 52 5.76 7.21 29.09
N GLU A 53 4.78 7.78 28.39
CA GLU A 53 4.07 8.98 28.83
C GLU A 53 2.94 8.67 29.82
N VAL A 54 2.03 7.75 29.47
CA VAL A 54 0.76 7.56 30.19
C VAL A 54 0.73 6.35 31.12
N THR A 55 1.68 5.41 30.98
CA THR A 55 1.70 4.18 31.80
C THR A 55 3.13 3.62 31.99
N PRO A 56 4.06 4.37 32.62
CA PRO A 56 5.44 3.95 32.77
C PRO A 56 5.56 2.59 33.47
N GLY A 57 6.27 1.64 32.86
CA GLY A 57 6.48 0.29 33.38
C GLY A 57 5.50 -0.77 32.88
N ASP A 58 4.39 -0.38 32.23
CA ASP A 58 3.36 -1.31 31.75
C ASP A 58 3.31 -1.42 30.22
N TYR A 59 4.46 -1.26 29.56
CA TYR A 59 4.57 -1.35 28.09
C TYR A 59 3.96 -2.64 27.54
N ASP A 60 4.29 -3.80 28.13
CA ASP A 60 3.82 -5.10 27.65
C ASP A 60 2.29 -5.22 27.75
N GLN A 61 1.68 -4.65 28.78
CA GLN A 61 0.22 -4.69 28.95
C GLN A 61 -0.48 -3.83 27.90
N LEU A 62 0.04 -2.62 27.65
CA LEU A 62 -0.49 -1.74 26.61
C LEU A 62 -0.26 -2.31 25.20
N HIS A 63 0.90 -2.92 24.96
CA HIS A 63 1.22 -3.60 23.71
C HIS A 63 0.27 -4.78 23.47
N ASN A 64 0.07 -5.63 24.47
CA ASN A 64 -0.84 -6.77 24.38
C ASN A 64 -2.29 -6.36 24.14
N PHE A 65 -2.72 -5.22 24.70
CA PHE A 65 -4.03 -4.65 24.42
C PHE A 65 -4.21 -4.38 22.92
N ILE A 66 -3.29 -3.64 22.28
CA ILE A 66 -3.39 -3.30 20.84
C ILE A 66 -3.12 -4.50 19.94
N ALA A 67 -2.14 -5.33 20.27
CA ALA A 67 -1.72 -6.46 19.45
C ALA A 67 -2.66 -7.68 19.52
N SER A 68 -3.69 -7.65 20.36
CA SER A 68 -4.66 -8.74 20.50
C SER A 68 -5.37 -9.04 19.18
N ARG A 69 -5.35 -10.31 18.75
CA ARG A 69 -5.76 -10.76 17.39
C ARG A 69 -7.28 -10.84 17.14
N SER A 70 -8.13 -10.29 18.03
CA SER A 70 -9.59 -10.47 17.94
C SER A 70 -10.38 -9.19 18.19
N TRP A 71 -10.16 -8.18 17.36
CA TRP A 71 -10.99 -6.97 17.30
C TRP A 71 -12.16 -7.20 16.35
N ASP A 72 -13.35 -7.41 16.91
CA ASP A 72 -14.59 -7.21 16.16
C ASP A 72 -14.92 -5.71 16.21
N THR A 73 -14.78 -5.04 15.07
CA THR A 73 -15.00 -3.59 14.97
C THR A 73 -16.45 -3.24 14.66
N ALA A 74 -17.28 -4.20 14.26
CA ALA A 74 -18.67 -3.92 13.87
C ALA A 74 -19.50 -3.29 15.00
N PRO A 75 -19.41 -3.75 16.27
CA PRO A 75 -20.12 -3.11 17.38
C PRO A 75 -19.70 -1.66 17.62
N LEU A 76 -18.40 -1.37 17.51
CA LEU A 76 -17.87 -0.02 17.67
C LEU A 76 -18.32 0.89 16.53
N GLY A 77 -18.37 0.36 15.30
CA GLY A 77 -18.88 1.08 14.13
C GLY A 77 -20.36 1.45 14.27
N ALA A 78 -21.19 0.56 14.80
CA ALA A 78 -22.61 0.84 15.05
C ALA A 78 -22.80 1.99 16.05
N ILE A 79 -22.03 1.98 17.15
CA ILE A 79 -22.05 3.07 18.14
C ILE A 79 -21.60 4.38 17.50
N LEU A 80 -20.52 4.36 16.70
CA LEU A 80 -20.01 5.55 16.05
C LEU A 80 -21.05 6.18 15.11
N VAL A 81 -21.73 5.38 14.29
CA VAL A 81 -22.78 5.86 13.38
C VAL A 81 -23.94 6.46 14.17
N GLN A 82 -24.39 5.80 15.24
CA GLN A 82 -25.48 6.32 16.08
C GLN A 82 -25.09 7.64 16.75
N THR A 83 -23.87 7.73 17.30
CA THR A 83 -23.36 8.95 17.93
C THR A 83 -23.22 10.09 16.90
N ALA A 84 -22.75 9.80 15.68
CA ALA A 84 -22.66 10.78 14.62
C ALA A 84 -24.05 11.31 14.21
N ASP A 85 -25.03 10.42 14.04
CA ASP A 85 -26.41 10.79 13.72
C ASP A 85 -27.03 11.67 14.83
N GLN A 86 -26.77 11.36 16.09
CA GLN A 86 -27.23 12.18 17.22
C GLN A 86 -26.59 13.57 17.28
N LEU A 87 -25.32 13.69 16.90
CA LEU A 87 -24.57 14.95 17.00
C LEU A 87 -24.80 15.87 15.80
N VAL A 88 -24.84 15.30 14.59
CA VAL A 88 -24.82 16.07 13.33
C VAL A 88 -25.80 15.55 12.27
N GLY A 89 -26.62 14.55 12.60
CA GLY A 89 -27.66 14.02 11.71
C GLY A 89 -28.92 14.90 11.65
N GLY A 90 -29.91 14.44 10.89
CA GLY A 90 -31.18 15.15 10.68
C GLY A 90 -31.48 15.47 9.21
N PRO A 91 -32.66 16.04 8.92
CA PRO A 91 -33.14 16.27 7.55
C PRO A 91 -32.28 17.27 6.77
N ASP A 92 -31.61 18.20 7.46
CA ASP A 92 -30.75 19.22 6.87
C ASP A 92 -29.26 18.84 6.92
N ALA A 93 -28.93 17.62 7.36
CA ALA A 93 -27.55 17.15 7.44
C ALA A 93 -26.95 16.95 6.05
N ILE A 94 -25.67 17.30 5.89
CA ILE A 94 -24.93 17.12 4.64
C ILE A 94 -23.93 15.99 4.84
N LEU A 95 -24.07 14.92 4.04
CA LEU A 95 -23.10 13.85 3.98
C LEU A 95 -22.02 14.18 2.93
N ALA A 96 -20.83 14.55 3.41
CA ALA A 96 -19.64 14.64 2.57
C ALA A 96 -18.91 13.28 2.59
N ILE A 97 -18.68 12.72 1.40
CA ILE A 97 -17.90 11.49 1.22
C ILE A 97 -16.65 11.87 0.45
N ASP A 98 -15.50 11.58 1.05
CA ASP A 98 -14.19 11.78 0.45
C ASP A 98 -13.32 10.54 0.70
N ASP A 99 -12.47 10.19 -0.26
CA ASP A 99 -11.55 9.06 -0.11
C ASP A 99 -10.32 9.49 0.68
N THR A 100 -10.10 8.88 1.85
CA THR A 100 -8.87 9.08 2.61
C THR A 100 -7.95 7.89 2.41
N ALA A 101 -6.80 8.13 1.77
CA ALA A 101 -5.77 7.12 1.60
C ALA A 101 -4.63 7.33 2.60
N MET A 102 -4.29 6.27 3.36
CA MET A 102 -3.08 6.24 4.17
C MET A 102 -2.00 5.48 3.42
N LEU A 103 -0.93 6.18 3.01
CA LEU A 103 0.19 5.54 2.33
C LEU A 103 0.88 4.57 3.28
N LYS A 104 0.72 3.27 3.00
CA LYS A 104 1.36 2.19 3.73
C LYS A 104 2.13 1.32 2.75
N LYS A 105 3.32 0.89 3.14
CA LYS A 105 4.22 0.02 2.36
C LYS A 105 4.66 -1.16 3.23
N GLY A 106 4.90 -2.30 2.58
CA GLY A 106 5.47 -3.50 3.19
C GLY A 106 4.44 -4.60 3.49
N GLU A 107 4.90 -5.84 3.60
CA GLU A 107 4.02 -7.03 3.72
C GLU A 107 3.40 -7.21 5.12
N HIS A 108 3.89 -6.46 6.11
CA HIS A 108 3.48 -6.58 7.51
C HIS A 108 2.58 -5.43 8.00
N SER A 109 2.26 -4.48 7.12
CA SER A 109 1.37 -3.36 7.46
C SER A 109 -0.08 -3.69 7.06
N VAL A 110 -1.05 -3.33 7.91
CA VAL A 110 -2.47 -3.53 7.62
C VAL A 110 -2.98 -2.51 6.60
N GLY A 111 -3.74 -2.97 5.61
CA GLY A 111 -4.31 -2.12 4.55
C GLY A 111 -3.33 -1.75 3.43
N VAL A 112 -2.37 -2.63 3.12
CA VAL A 112 -1.37 -2.43 2.03
C VAL A 112 -1.90 -2.89 0.66
N ALA A 113 -3.18 -3.28 0.59
CA ALA A 113 -3.82 -3.49 -0.70
C ALA A 113 -3.74 -2.20 -1.55
N PRO A 114 -3.59 -2.30 -2.89
CA PRO A 114 -3.60 -1.13 -3.75
C PRO A 114 -4.83 -0.25 -3.49
N GLN A 115 -4.58 1.01 -3.13
CA GLN A 115 -5.61 2.02 -2.90
C GLN A 115 -5.39 3.19 -3.85
N TYR A 116 -6.47 3.77 -4.34
CA TYR A 116 -6.42 5.09 -4.96
C TYR A 116 -6.13 6.12 -3.87
N ALA A 117 -5.12 6.98 -4.07
CA ALA A 117 -4.68 7.95 -3.08
C ALA A 117 -4.58 9.34 -3.70
N GLY A 118 -5.66 10.12 -3.61
CA GLY A 118 -5.71 11.49 -4.15
C GLY A 118 -4.58 12.40 -3.63
N VAL A 119 -4.12 12.19 -2.40
CA VAL A 119 -3.09 13.00 -1.70
C VAL A 119 -1.71 12.98 -2.39
N VAL A 120 -1.39 11.94 -3.18
CA VAL A 120 -0.04 11.78 -3.76
C VAL A 120 -0.02 12.11 -5.25
N GLY A 121 -1.19 12.35 -5.87
CA GLY A 121 -1.28 12.62 -7.30
C GLY A 121 -0.79 11.47 -8.20
N THR A 122 -0.41 10.32 -7.66
CA THR A 122 0.14 9.20 -8.44
C THR A 122 -0.96 8.58 -9.28
N ARG A 123 -1.01 8.96 -10.56
CA ARG A 123 -1.68 8.16 -11.58
C ARG A 123 -0.65 7.17 -12.09
N HIS A 124 -0.80 5.91 -11.71
CA HIS A 124 -0.05 4.87 -12.40
C HIS A 124 -0.61 4.75 -13.83
N ASP A 125 0.13 5.24 -14.81
CA ASP A 125 -0.22 5.22 -16.23
C ASP A 125 0.01 3.84 -16.89
N GLY A 126 0.55 2.88 -16.14
CA GLY A 126 0.91 1.57 -16.65
C GLY A 126 2.36 1.44 -17.07
N THR A 127 3.19 2.49 -16.94
CA THR A 127 4.53 2.53 -17.52
C THR A 127 5.60 1.86 -16.64
N TRP A 128 6.45 1.06 -17.29
CA TRP A 128 7.63 0.41 -16.73
C TRP A 128 8.84 0.77 -17.58
N LYS A 129 9.97 1.05 -16.95
CA LYS A 129 11.22 1.44 -17.63
C LYS A 129 12.41 0.70 -17.04
N GLY A 130 13.35 0.37 -17.89
CA GLY A 130 14.59 -0.25 -17.47
C GLY A 130 15.40 -0.66 -18.68
N THR A 131 16.11 -1.77 -18.56
CA THR A 131 17.19 -2.10 -19.48
C THR A 131 17.15 -3.55 -19.93
N TYR A 132 17.43 -3.73 -21.21
CA TYR A 132 17.78 -5.01 -21.80
C TYR A 132 19.26 -5.29 -21.54
N HIS A 133 19.61 -6.52 -21.20
CA HIS A 133 20.98 -6.95 -20.94
C HIS A 133 21.28 -8.33 -21.54
N PRO A 134 22.52 -8.61 -21.98
CA PRO A 134 22.94 -9.97 -22.29
C PRO A 134 23.08 -10.77 -20.98
N VAL A 135 22.53 -11.99 -20.93
CA VAL A 135 22.62 -12.89 -19.77
C VAL A 135 23.67 -13.97 -20.00
N GLN A 136 23.69 -14.59 -21.19
CA GLN A 136 24.71 -15.57 -21.56
C GLN A 136 24.91 -15.59 -23.08
N ALA A 137 26.17 -15.54 -23.52
CA ALA A 137 26.56 -15.63 -24.92
C ALA A 137 27.56 -16.76 -25.13
N LEU A 138 27.15 -17.86 -25.75
CA LEU A 138 28.01 -19.04 -25.99
C LEU A 138 28.85 -18.92 -27.28
N GLY A 139 29.37 -17.73 -27.58
CA GLY A 139 30.30 -17.50 -28.71
C GLY A 139 29.66 -17.25 -30.10
N ALA A 140 28.33 -17.30 -30.22
CA ALA A 140 27.62 -16.85 -31.42
C ALA A 140 27.55 -15.31 -31.52
N LYS A 141 27.06 -14.77 -32.66
CA LYS A 141 26.79 -13.33 -32.88
C LYS A 141 25.60 -12.85 -32.02
N CYS A 142 25.74 -12.92 -30.70
CA CYS A 142 24.74 -12.46 -29.74
C CYS A 142 24.73 -10.94 -29.66
N ASN A 143 23.56 -10.36 -29.41
CA ASN A 143 23.46 -8.93 -29.10
C ASN A 143 23.97 -8.68 -27.68
N THR A 144 25.14 -8.05 -27.58
CA THR A 144 25.78 -7.67 -26.31
C THR A 144 25.47 -6.23 -25.88
N SER A 145 24.67 -5.49 -26.65
CA SER A 145 24.38 -4.09 -26.34
C SER A 145 23.26 -3.98 -25.31
N THR A 146 23.56 -3.34 -24.19
CA THR A 146 22.54 -2.88 -23.24
C THR A 146 21.71 -1.75 -23.88
N THR A 147 20.39 -1.85 -23.83
CA THR A 147 19.50 -0.82 -24.40
C THR A 147 18.32 -0.56 -23.48
N ASN A 148 17.85 0.69 -23.44
CA ASN A 148 16.68 1.03 -22.65
C ASN A 148 15.42 0.39 -23.25
N ARG A 149 14.49 0.06 -22.37
CA ARG A 149 13.19 -0.53 -22.68
C ARG A 149 12.10 0.21 -21.93
N THR A 150 10.94 0.28 -22.57
CA THR A 150 9.73 0.80 -21.96
C THR A 150 8.59 -0.14 -22.29
N MET A 151 7.86 -0.52 -21.26
CA MET A 151 6.68 -1.36 -21.35
C MET A 151 5.51 -0.61 -20.75
N VAL A 152 4.34 -0.73 -21.35
CA VAL A 152 3.09 -0.22 -20.82
C VAL A 152 2.16 -1.40 -20.55
N VAL A 153 1.64 -1.49 -19.33
CA VAL A 153 0.65 -2.49 -18.94
C VAL A 153 -0.68 -1.79 -18.70
N LYS A 154 -1.67 -2.11 -19.53
CA LYS A 154 -3.02 -1.53 -19.45
C LYS A 154 -4.05 -2.63 -19.61
N ASP A 155 -5.04 -2.65 -18.71
CA ASP A 155 -6.14 -3.61 -18.73
C ASP A 155 -5.66 -5.08 -18.83
N GLY A 156 -4.55 -5.40 -18.13
CA GLY A 156 -3.93 -6.72 -18.13
C GLY A 156 -3.10 -7.08 -19.37
N VAL A 157 -2.99 -6.17 -20.35
CA VAL A 157 -2.19 -6.35 -21.56
C VAL A 157 -0.90 -5.54 -21.46
N ALA A 158 0.24 -6.20 -21.64
CA ALA A 158 1.54 -5.58 -21.70
C ALA A 158 1.97 -5.34 -23.15
N THR A 159 2.49 -4.16 -23.43
CA THR A 159 3.10 -3.81 -24.71
C THR A 159 4.47 -3.19 -24.47
N MET A 160 5.53 -3.80 -25.02
CA MET A 160 6.90 -3.28 -24.95
C MET A 160 7.40 -2.98 -26.36
N THR A 161 7.94 -1.78 -26.56
CA THR A 161 8.53 -1.38 -27.84
C THR A 161 10.04 -1.31 -27.74
N SER A 162 10.71 -1.85 -28.75
CA SER A 162 12.16 -1.90 -28.88
C SER A 162 12.59 -1.29 -30.20
N THR A 163 13.34 -0.19 -30.17
CA THR A 163 13.96 0.36 -31.39
C THR A 163 15.36 -0.24 -31.55
N GLY A 164 15.59 -0.98 -32.63
CA GLY A 164 16.90 -1.51 -32.96
C GLY A 164 17.86 -0.42 -33.48
N LYS A 165 19.16 -0.73 -33.56
CA LYS A 165 20.17 0.17 -34.15
C LYS A 165 19.86 0.59 -35.60
N SER A 166 19.06 -0.19 -36.31
CA SER A 166 18.59 0.10 -37.68
C SER A 166 17.37 1.02 -37.74
N GLY A 167 16.85 1.51 -36.60
CA GLY A 167 15.63 2.31 -36.53
C GLY A 167 14.33 1.50 -36.65
N ALA A 168 14.40 0.21 -36.98
CA ALA A 168 13.23 -0.66 -36.99
C ALA A 168 12.74 -0.92 -35.55
N ALA A 169 11.49 -0.57 -35.28
CA ALA A 169 10.81 -0.89 -34.04
C ALA A 169 10.31 -2.34 -34.06
N ARG A 170 10.53 -3.06 -32.98
CA ARG A 170 9.87 -4.33 -32.65
C ARG A 170 8.89 -4.08 -31.53
N ILE A 171 7.71 -4.67 -31.64
CA ILE A 171 6.67 -4.62 -30.62
C ILE A 171 6.56 -6.01 -30.02
N TYR A 172 6.50 -6.07 -28.71
CA TYR A 172 6.26 -7.28 -27.93
C TYR A 172 4.94 -7.10 -27.20
N THR A 173 4.05 -8.08 -27.29
CA THR A 173 2.75 -8.05 -26.60
C THR A 173 2.53 -9.30 -25.79
N GLY A 174 1.89 -9.17 -24.63
CA GLY A 174 1.56 -10.29 -23.76
C GLY A 174 0.39 -9.97 -22.84
N THR A 175 -0.15 -10.99 -22.19
CA THR A 175 -1.20 -10.84 -21.18
C THR A 175 -0.65 -11.22 -19.82
N VAL A 176 -0.83 -10.36 -18.83
CA VAL A 176 -0.41 -10.61 -17.45
C VAL A 176 -1.31 -11.69 -16.84
N ARG A 177 -0.70 -12.71 -16.22
CA ARG A 177 -1.39 -13.82 -15.55
C ARG A 177 -0.83 -13.97 -14.14
N GLY A 178 -1.52 -13.36 -13.17
CA GLY A 178 -1.02 -13.27 -11.80
C GLY A 178 0.26 -12.43 -11.75
N ASP A 179 1.36 -13.05 -11.32
CA ASP A 179 2.70 -12.48 -11.29
C ASP A 179 3.52 -12.81 -12.56
N THR A 180 2.97 -13.56 -13.51
CA THR A 180 3.70 -13.97 -14.72
C THR A 180 3.30 -13.11 -15.93
N LEU A 181 4.25 -12.90 -16.84
CA LEU A 181 4.01 -12.31 -18.14
C LEU A 181 4.98 -12.88 -19.18
N ASP A 182 4.38 -13.51 -20.18
CA ASP A 182 5.03 -13.88 -21.43
C ASP A 182 4.65 -12.88 -22.52
N MET A 183 5.64 -12.32 -23.22
CA MET A 183 5.43 -11.42 -24.34
C MET A 183 6.11 -11.95 -25.60
N ALA A 184 5.41 -11.91 -26.72
CA ALA A 184 5.94 -12.33 -28.02
C ALA A 184 5.98 -11.16 -29.00
N SER A 185 6.99 -11.14 -29.87
CA SER A 185 7.03 -10.29 -31.07
C SER A 185 6.58 -11.06 -32.31
N ASP A 186 6.27 -10.32 -33.39
CA ASP A 186 5.84 -10.89 -34.68
C ASP A 186 6.89 -11.81 -35.32
N ASP A 187 8.19 -11.59 -35.04
CA ASP A 187 9.28 -12.46 -35.50
C ASP A 187 9.54 -13.66 -34.58
N GLY A 188 8.65 -13.93 -33.61
CA GLY A 188 8.67 -15.13 -32.77
C GLY A 188 9.68 -15.11 -31.63
N ILE A 189 10.18 -13.93 -31.22
CA ILE A 189 10.98 -13.80 -30.00
C ILE A 189 10.02 -13.72 -28.81
N VAL A 190 10.23 -14.58 -27.82
CA VAL A 190 9.43 -14.61 -26.60
C VAL A 190 10.28 -14.19 -25.41
N TYR A 191 9.76 -13.25 -24.62
CA TYR A 191 10.23 -12.95 -23.28
C TYR A 191 9.30 -13.63 -22.29
N SER A 192 9.87 -14.38 -21.34
CA SER A 192 9.15 -15.01 -20.25
C SER A 192 9.70 -14.52 -18.93
N GLY A 193 8.83 -14.04 -18.05
CA GLY A 193 9.24 -13.39 -16.82
C GLY A 193 8.15 -13.23 -15.79
N THR A 194 8.53 -12.60 -14.69
CA THR A 194 7.69 -12.42 -13.51
C THR A 194 7.80 -11.02 -12.92
N PHE A 195 6.72 -10.57 -12.30
CA PHE A 195 6.64 -9.36 -11.51
C PHE A 195 6.93 -9.70 -10.04
N THR A 196 7.92 -9.03 -9.45
CA THR A 196 8.19 -9.03 -8.01
C THR A 196 8.01 -7.60 -7.48
N GLY A 197 6.82 -7.30 -6.96
CA GLY A 197 6.49 -5.94 -6.50
C GLY A 197 6.53 -4.91 -7.63
N ASN A 198 7.47 -3.97 -7.57
CA ASN A 198 7.66 -2.93 -8.58
C ASN A 198 8.72 -3.28 -9.64
N HIS A 199 9.16 -4.54 -9.68
CA HIS A 199 10.19 -5.01 -10.58
C HIS A 199 9.66 -6.11 -11.49
N TYR A 200 9.99 -6.06 -12.78
CA TYR A 200 9.72 -7.12 -13.75
C TYR A 200 11.05 -7.59 -14.34
N ALA A 201 11.30 -8.89 -14.23
CA ALA A 201 12.47 -9.54 -14.82
C ALA A 201 12.01 -10.63 -15.78
N ALA A 202 12.55 -10.64 -16.99
CA ALA A 202 12.26 -11.65 -17.99
C ALA A 202 13.48 -12.04 -18.79
N THR A 203 13.47 -13.27 -19.30
CA THR A 203 14.52 -13.79 -20.18
C THR A 203 13.95 -14.14 -21.55
N THR A 204 14.79 -14.05 -22.56
CA THR A 204 14.53 -14.53 -23.90
C THR A 204 15.72 -15.33 -24.39
N GLY A 205 15.45 -16.41 -25.12
CA GLY A 205 16.46 -17.23 -25.76
C GLY A 205 16.22 -17.32 -27.26
N ARG A 206 17.25 -17.04 -28.06
CA ARG A 206 17.28 -17.40 -29.49
C ARG A 206 18.66 -17.99 -29.80
N ASP A 207 18.66 -19.15 -30.44
CA ASP A 207 19.86 -19.91 -30.75
C ASP A 207 20.73 -20.15 -29.50
N GLN A 208 22.00 -19.73 -29.53
CA GLN A 208 22.98 -19.87 -28.45
C GLN A 208 23.05 -18.64 -27.53
N CYS A 209 22.06 -17.75 -27.60
CA CYS A 209 22.05 -16.47 -26.90
C CYS A 209 20.87 -16.39 -25.93
N THR A 210 21.16 -16.11 -24.67
CA THR A 210 20.15 -15.78 -23.65
C THR A 210 20.31 -14.31 -23.26
N ASN A 211 19.21 -13.57 -23.30
CA ASN A 211 19.16 -12.16 -22.92
C ASN A 211 18.07 -11.92 -21.89
N GLY A 212 18.19 -10.82 -21.17
CA GLY A 212 17.29 -10.42 -20.10
C GLY A 212 16.72 -9.04 -20.35
N VAL A 213 15.60 -8.76 -19.70
CA VAL A 213 15.09 -7.41 -19.50
C VAL A 213 14.69 -7.26 -18.04
N ASP A 214 15.17 -6.17 -17.43
CA ASP A 214 14.87 -5.79 -16.05
C ASP A 214 14.19 -4.42 -16.11
N LEU A 215 12.94 -4.34 -15.68
CA LEU A 215 12.11 -3.14 -15.74
C LEU A 215 11.59 -2.80 -14.35
N ASP A 216 11.76 -1.54 -13.97
CA ASP A 216 11.14 -1.00 -12.77
C ASP A 216 9.90 -0.19 -13.13
N ARG A 217 8.91 -0.27 -12.24
CA ARG A 217 7.67 0.49 -12.35
C ARG A 217 7.98 1.98 -12.23
N VAL A 218 7.47 2.78 -13.16
CA VAL A 218 7.62 4.24 -13.12
C VAL A 218 6.55 4.79 -12.19
N ASP A 219 6.97 5.43 -11.09
CA ASP A 219 6.05 6.22 -10.27
C ASP A 219 5.89 7.61 -10.93
N ASP A 220 4.65 8.11 -11.01
CA ASP A 220 4.25 9.35 -11.71
C ASP A 220 4.72 10.65 -11.01
N THR A 221 5.80 10.60 -10.25
CA THR A 221 6.32 11.75 -9.48
C THR A 221 7.09 12.76 -10.32
N THR A 222 7.18 12.57 -11.63
CA THR A 222 7.92 13.45 -12.56
C THR A 222 6.99 14.01 -13.62
N GLY A 223 5.97 14.77 -13.21
CA GLY A 223 5.01 15.29 -14.18
C GLY A 223 3.95 16.25 -13.68
N ARG A 224 4.20 17.09 -12.67
CA ARG A 224 3.45 18.34 -12.48
C ARG A 224 4.11 19.32 -11.53
#